data_AF-A0A953TXI4-F1
#
_entry.id   AF-A0A953TXI4-F1
#
_cell.length_a   1.000
_cell.length_b   1.000
_cell.length_c   1.000
_cell.angle_alpha   90.00
_cell.angle_beta   90.00
_cell.angle_gamma   90.00
#
_symmetry.space_group_name_H-M   'P 1'
#
loop_
_entity.id
_entity.type
_entity.pdbx_description
1 polymer ?
#
loop_
_entity_poly.entity_id
_entity_poly.type
_entity_poly.pdbx_seq_one_letter_code
_entity_poly.pdbx_strand_id
1 'polypeptide(L)'
;MLVGLPSSARAQDMTKESVASLKASFIADLDTLHTKFLGLAQAFPQDKYTWRPMDGVRSVSEVLMLAAMEGYSFIPTSFGAKAADLGSREEAAKLRTLTDK
;
A
#
# COMPACT_ATOMS: atom_id res chain seq x y z
N MET A 1 3.44 47.97 -9.83
CA MET A 1 3.87 46.88 -10.74
C MET A 1 3.70 45.58 -9.96
N LEU A 2 2.94 44.63 -10.50
CA LEU A 2 2.40 43.46 -9.79
C LEU A 2 3.46 42.41 -9.46
N VAL A 3 3.43 41.89 -8.22
CA VAL A 3 4.17 40.69 -7.80
C VAL A 3 3.47 39.46 -8.39
N GLY A 4 4.19 38.69 -9.21
CA GLY A 4 3.66 37.50 -9.88
C GLY A 4 3.34 36.38 -8.89
N LEU A 5 2.12 35.87 -8.96
CA LEU A 5 1.70 34.65 -8.26
C LEU A 5 2.54 33.46 -8.76
N PRO A 6 2.96 32.52 -7.89
CA PRO A 6 3.64 31.31 -8.33
C PRO A 6 2.74 30.53 -9.27
N SER A 7 3.25 30.26 -10.47
CA SER A 7 2.51 29.64 -11.56
C SER A 7 2.13 28.20 -11.22
N SER A 8 0.82 27.93 -11.15
CA SER A 8 0.23 26.59 -11.09
C SER A 8 0.57 25.70 -12.32
N ALA A 9 1.27 26.25 -13.33
CA ALA A 9 1.46 25.61 -14.63
C ALA A 9 2.50 24.48 -14.64
N ARG A 10 3.51 24.47 -13.76
CA ARG A 10 4.61 23.48 -13.83
C ARG A 10 4.17 22.04 -13.52
N ALA A 11 3.15 21.86 -12.69
CA ALA A 11 2.62 20.53 -12.38
C ALA A 11 1.84 19.92 -13.56
N GLN A 12 1.35 20.73 -14.50
CA GLN A 12 0.58 20.28 -15.66
C GLN A 12 1.42 20.17 -16.95
N ASP A 13 2.68 20.62 -16.93
CA ASP A 13 3.63 20.57 -18.05
C ASP A 13 4.38 19.22 -18.13
N MET A 14 3.73 18.13 -17.75
CA MET A 14 4.30 16.79 -17.88
C MET A 14 4.15 16.29 -19.32
N THR A 15 5.26 15.95 -19.97
CA THR A 15 5.22 15.28 -21.28
C THR A 15 4.69 13.86 -21.12
N LYS A 16 4.14 13.28 -22.19
CA LYS A 16 3.66 11.88 -22.18
C LYS A 16 4.75 10.90 -21.77
N GLU A 17 5.98 11.16 -22.19
CA GLU A 17 7.17 10.38 -21.86
C GLU A 17 7.48 10.46 -20.36
N SER A 18 7.41 11.65 -19.77
CA SER A 18 7.61 11.83 -18.32
C SER A 18 6.54 11.13 -17.49
N VAL A 19 5.26 11.17 -17.93
CA VAL A 19 4.16 10.45 -17.29
C VAL A 19 4.35 8.93 -17.41
N ALA A 20 4.77 8.44 -18.58
CA ALA A 20 5.05 7.02 -18.78
C ALA A 20 6.21 6.54 -17.90
N SER A 21 7.28 7.32 -17.80
CA SER A 21 8.42 7.03 -16.93
C SER A 21 8.02 7.02 -15.45
N LEU A 22 7.22 7.98 -15.00
CA LEU A 22 6.72 8.02 -13.62
C LEU A 22 5.83 6.81 -13.30
N LYS A 23 4.95 6.42 -14.22
CA LYS A 23 4.14 5.22 -14.07
C LYS A 23 5.01 3.96 -13.95
N ALA A 24 6.03 3.85 -14.80
CA ALA A 24 6.95 2.71 -14.78
C ALA A 24 7.75 2.64 -13.47
N SER A 25 8.28 3.77 -12.98
CA SER A 25 9.00 3.80 -11.70
C SER A 25 8.07 3.44 -10.53
N PHE A 26 6.84 3.96 -10.55
CA PHE A 26 5.87 3.65 -9.51
C PHE A 26 5.50 2.16 -9.45
N ILE A 27 5.32 1.51 -10.61
CA ILE A 27 5.08 0.06 -10.67
C ILE A 27 6.29 -0.70 -10.10
N ALA A 28 7.51 -0.31 -10.49
CA ALA A 28 8.73 -0.94 -9.96
C ALA A 28 8.89 -0.78 -8.44
N ASP A 29 8.47 0.36 -7.89
CA ASP A 29 8.45 0.59 -6.44
C ASP A 29 7.42 -0.33 -5.75
N LEU A 30 6.23 -0.49 -6.32
CA LEU A 30 5.22 -1.42 -5.79
C LEU A 30 5.69 -2.88 -5.80
N ASP A 31 6.34 -3.31 -6.88
CA ASP A 31 6.94 -4.65 -6.98
C ASP A 31 8.04 -4.82 -5.92
N THR A 32 8.89 -3.81 -5.74
CA THR A 32 9.94 -3.82 -4.72
C THR A 32 9.35 -3.91 -3.31
N LEU A 33 8.27 -3.18 -3.01
CA LEU A 33 7.58 -3.26 -1.72
C LEU A 33 7.01 -4.66 -1.49
N HIS A 34 6.33 -5.23 -2.50
CA HIS A 34 5.79 -6.58 -2.42
C HIS A 34 6.89 -7.61 -2.09
N THR A 35 8.02 -7.58 -2.81
CA THR A 35 9.15 -8.47 -2.54
C THR A 35 9.70 -8.29 -1.12
N LYS A 36 9.81 -7.05 -0.62
CA LYS A 36 10.31 -6.77 0.74
C LYS A 36 9.36 -7.28 1.82
N PHE A 37 8.05 -7.08 1.68
CA PHE A 37 7.06 -7.59 2.65
C PHE A 37 7.02 -9.12 2.66
N LEU A 38 7.08 -9.75 1.48
CA LEU A 38 7.12 -11.20 1.37
C LEU A 38 8.42 -11.76 2.01
N GLY A 39 9.57 -11.15 1.71
CA GLY A 39 10.84 -11.53 2.32
C GLY A 39 10.86 -11.35 3.84
N LEU A 40 10.26 -10.27 4.35
CA LEU A 40 10.12 -10.03 5.78
C LEU A 40 9.25 -11.10 6.45
N ALA A 41 8.11 -11.45 5.86
CA ALA A 41 7.23 -12.50 6.37
C ALA A 41 7.97 -13.86 6.43
N GLN A 42 8.72 -14.20 5.37
CA GLN A 42 9.50 -15.44 5.32
C GLN A 42 10.66 -15.47 6.34
N ALA A 43 11.18 -14.31 6.75
CA ALA A 43 12.26 -14.21 7.72
C ALA A 43 11.79 -14.40 9.17
N PHE A 44 10.49 -14.25 9.47
CA PHE A 44 9.97 -14.46 10.82
C PHE A 44 9.86 -15.96 11.15
N PRO A 45 10.38 -16.41 12.31
CA PRO A 45 10.07 -17.75 12.82
C PRO A 45 8.56 -17.88 13.11
N GLN A 46 8.00 -19.06 12.87
CA GLN A 46 6.55 -19.30 12.98
C GLN A 46 5.99 -18.96 14.38
N ASP A 47 6.73 -19.26 15.44
CA ASP A 47 6.34 -18.99 16.83
C ASP A 47 6.38 -17.49 17.19
N LYS A 48 6.90 -16.62 16.31
CA LYS A 48 6.97 -15.17 16.52
C LYS A 48 5.83 -14.39 15.89
N TYR A 49 4.99 -15.04 15.07
CA TYR A 49 3.84 -14.37 14.46
C TYR A 49 2.85 -13.81 15.49
N THR A 50 2.78 -14.42 16.69
CA THR A 50 1.92 -13.96 17.79
C THR A 50 2.57 -12.94 18.73
N TRP A 51 3.88 -12.68 18.59
CA TRP A 51 4.58 -11.71 19.43
C TRP A 51 4.05 -10.30 19.19
N ARG A 52 3.91 -9.53 20.28
CA ARG A 52 3.58 -8.10 20.25
C ARG A 52 4.50 -7.31 21.20
N PRO A 53 4.83 -6.04 20.88
CA PRO A 53 5.74 -5.23 21.69
C PRO A 53 5.23 -4.92 23.11
N MET A 54 3.93 -4.64 23.23
CA MET A 54 3.23 -4.33 24.49
C MET A 54 1.71 -4.51 24.29
N ASP A 55 0.95 -4.47 25.37
CA ASP A 55 -0.51 -4.54 25.34
C ASP A 55 -1.11 -3.44 24.44
N GLY A 56 -2.12 -3.79 23.65
CA GLY A 56 -2.76 -2.88 22.69
C GLY A 56 -1.95 -2.58 21.42
N VAL A 57 -0.76 -3.16 21.24
CA VAL A 57 0.01 -3.05 19.98
C VAL A 57 -0.16 -4.31 19.16
N ARG A 58 -0.30 -4.17 17.84
CA ARG A 58 -0.50 -5.30 16.90
C ARG A 58 0.63 -6.31 17.01
N SER A 59 0.30 -7.59 16.87
CA SER A 59 1.28 -8.65 16.68
C SER A 59 1.93 -8.55 15.30
N VAL A 60 3.00 -9.33 15.11
CA VAL A 60 3.65 -9.49 13.80
C VAL A 60 2.63 -9.94 12.73
N SER A 61 1.80 -10.95 13.04
CA SER A 61 0.80 -11.46 12.09
C SER A 61 -0.22 -10.39 11.69
N GLU A 62 -0.69 -9.59 12.65
CA GLU A 62 -1.67 -8.54 12.42
C GLU A 62 -1.09 -7.41 11.54
N VAL A 63 0.19 -7.06 11.71
CA VAL A 63 0.87 -6.06 10.85
C VAL A 63 1.10 -6.60 9.43
N LEU A 64 1.54 -7.85 9.28
CA LEU A 64 1.77 -8.44 7.96
C LEU A 64 0.45 -8.64 7.20
N MET A 65 -0.62 -9.02 7.91
CA MET A 65 -1.95 -9.14 7.31
C MET A 65 -2.46 -7.76 6.85
N LEU A 66 -2.26 -6.71 7.64
CA LEU A 66 -2.56 -5.34 7.22
C LEU A 66 -1.82 -4.98 5.92
N ALA A 67 -0.52 -5.22 5.85
CA ALA A 67 0.26 -4.93 4.64
C ALA A 67 -0.28 -5.67 3.41
N ALA A 68 -0.65 -6.94 3.55
CA ALA A 68 -1.25 -7.72 2.47
C ALA A 68 -2.62 -7.13 2.04
N MET A 69 -3.47 -6.80 3.01
CA MET A 69 -4.78 -6.21 2.74
C MET A 69 -4.70 -4.86 2.00
N GLU A 70 -3.76 -4.01 2.38
CA GLU A 70 -3.50 -2.73 1.70
C GLU A 70 -3.06 -2.96 0.24
N GLY A 71 -2.19 -3.95 0.00
CA GLY A 71 -1.75 -4.35 -1.33
C GLY A 71 -2.87 -4.87 -2.23
N TYR A 72 -3.85 -5.60 -1.68
CA TYR A 72 -4.97 -6.14 -2.44
C TYR A 72 -6.11 -5.16 -2.67
N SER A 73 -6.26 -4.14 -1.82
CA SER A 73 -7.46 -3.27 -1.85
C SER A 73 -7.13 -1.79 -1.97
N PHE A 74 -6.55 -1.22 -0.91
CA PHE A 74 -6.34 0.22 -0.81
C PHE A 74 -5.39 0.76 -1.87
N ILE A 75 -4.25 0.11 -2.09
CA ILE A 75 -3.25 0.58 -3.06
C ILE A 75 -3.84 0.60 -4.48
N PRO A 76 -4.38 -0.50 -5.05
CA PRO A 76 -4.97 -0.46 -6.40
C PRO A 76 -6.06 0.61 -6.55
N THR A 77 -6.98 0.69 -5.59
CA THR A 77 -8.12 1.62 -5.67
C THR A 77 -7.71 3.09 -5.54
N SER A 78 -6.67 3.39 -4.75
CA SER A 78 -6.11 4.75 -4.62
C SER A 78 -5.51 5.28 -5.92
N PHE A 79 -5.13 4.39 -6.84
CA PHE A 79 -4.59 4.75 -8.17
C PHE A 79 -5.58 4.48 -9.31
N GLY A 80 -6.86 4.31 -9.01
CA GLY A 80 -7.92 4.11 -10.01
C GLY A 80 -7.91 2.72 -10.67
N ALA A 81 -7.13 1.78 -10.15
CA ALA A 81 -7.20 0.38 -10.54
C ALA A 81 -8.30 -0.36 -9.76
N LYS A 82 -8.67 -1.55 -10.21
CA LYS A 82 -9.61 -2.41 -9.47
C LYS A 82 -8.88 -3.09 -8.31
N ALA A 83 -9.55 -3.19 -7.16
CA ALA A 83 -9.10 -4.06 -6.08
C ALA A 83 -9.06 -5.53 -6.57
N ALA A 84 -8.27 -6.35 -5.88
CA ALA A 84 -8.37 -7.79 -6.01
C ALA A 84 -9.78 -8.27 -5.61
N ASP A 85 -10.20 -9.39 -6.16
CA ASP A 85 -11.43 -10.05 -5.72
C ASP A 85 -11.21 -10.65 -4.33
N LEU A 86 -11.74 -9.96 -3.32
CA LEU A 86 -11.70 -10.36 -1.92
C LEU A 86 -12.99 -11.08 -1.49
N GLY A 87 -13.80 -11.53 -2.44
CA GLY A 87 -15.12 -12.10 -2.21
C GLY A 87 -16.19 -11.03 -2.03
N SER A 88 -17.29 -11.42 -1.37
CA SER A 88 -18.41 -10.52 -1.08
C SER A 88 -17.97 -9.32 -0.23
N ARG A 89 -18.77 -8.24 -0.28
CA ARG A 89 -18.53 -7.04 0.55
C ARG A 89 -18.46 -7.37 2.04
N GLU A 90 -19.19 -8.38 2.49
CA GLU A 90 -19.18 -8.86 3.87
C GLU A 90 -17.87 -9.58 4.22
N GLU A 91 -17.37 -10.44 3.33
CA GLU A 91 -16.08 -11.13 3.51
C GLU A 91 -14.93 -10.13 3.53
N ALA A 92 -14.92 -9.16 2.61
CA ALA A 92 -13.96 -8.08 2.61
C ALA A 92 -14.00 -7.24 3.90
N ALA A 93 -15.19 -7.05 4.49
CA ALA A 93 -15.34 -6.38 5.79
C ALA A 93 -14.77 -7.21 6.95
N LYS A 94 -15.00 -8.54 6.95
CA LYS A 94 -14.41 -9.46 7.94
C LYS A 94 -12.89 -9.43 7.90
N LEU A 95 -12.29 -9.42 6.70
CA LEU A 95 -10.84 -9.30 6.57
C LEU A 95 -10.30 -8.04 7.27
N ARG A 96 -11.00 -6.90 7.16
CA ARG A 96 -10.56 -5.64 7.78
C ARG A 96 -10.48 -5.76 9.31
N THR A 97 -11.45 -6.44 9.91
CA THR A 97 -11.47 -6.68 11.36
C THR A 97 -10.32 -7.53 11.87
N LEU A 98 -9.68 -8.36 11.03
CA LEU A 98 -8.48 -9.12 11.41
C LEU A 98 -7.27 -8.23 11.69
N THR A 99 -7.34 -6.98 11.24
CA THR A 99 -6.28 -6.00 11.37
C THR A 99 -6.67 -4.84 12.27
N ASP A 100 -7.91 -4.79 12.77
CA ASP A 100 -8.33 -3.79 13.74
C ASP A 100 -7.63 -4.05 15.09
N LYS A 101 -7.37 -2.98 15.85
CA LYS A 101 -6.74 -3.04 17.19
C LYS A 101 -7.79 -2.90 18.27
#